data_AF-A0AAW6TAM1-F1
#
_entry.id   AF-A0AAW6TAM1-F1
#
_cell.length_a   1.000
_cell.length_b   1.000
_cell.length_c   1.000
_cell.angle_alpha   90.00
_cell.angle_beta   90.00
_cell.angle_gamma   90.00
#
_symmetry.space_group_name_H-M   'P 1'
#
loop_
_entity.id
_entity.type
_entity.pdbx_description
1 polymer ?
#
loop_
_entity_poly.entity_id
_entity_poly.type
_entity_poly.pdbx_seq_one_letter_code
_entity_poly.pdbx_strand_id
1 'polypeptide(L)'
;MTTAERAEAGAGNGASAADAGIAPSAPELDLRLVGGSPTPEELAAAHAVLEQAVRELHAHHEQPDAESSRWQRAQRAMRTPIVPGPGRWQSFGH
;
A
#
# COMPACT_ATOMS: atom_id res chain seq x y z
N MET A 1 18.37 -51.23 -6.15
CA MET A 1 17.77 -52.16 -5.17
C MET A 1 17.16 -51.30 -4.07
N THR A 2 15.83 -51.35 -4.00
CA THR A 2 14.91 -50.59 -3.12
C THR A 2 14.81 -51.23 -1.74
N THR A 3 14.70 -50.43 -0.68
CA THR A 3 14.07 -50.73 0.64
C THR A 3 14.56 -49.65 1.64
N ALA A 4 13.77 -49.04 2.53
CA ALA A 4 12.36 -49.17 2.85
C ALA A 4 11.83 -47.83 3.41
N GLU A 5 10.59 -47.55 3.04
CA GLU A 5 9.67 -46.61 3.67
C GLU A 5 9.38 -47.05 5.11
N ARG A 6 9.55 -46.14 6.07
CA ARG A 6 9.07 -46.31 7.44
C ARG A 6 7.97 -45.27 7.68
N ALA A 7 6.76 -45.79 7.87
CA ALA A 7 5.60 -45.04 8.29
C ALA A 7 5.77 -44.49 9.72
N GLU A 8 5.46 -43.21 9.91
CA GLU A 8 5.27 -42.58 11.22
C GLU A 8 3.79 -42.18 11.31
N ALA A 9 3.07 -42.85 12.20
CA ALA A 9 1.71 -42.53 12.56
C ALA A 9 1.69 -41.45 13.65
N GLY A 10 0.94 -40.38 13.39
CA GLY A 10 0.11 -39.65 14.34
C GLY A 10 0.71 -39.17 15.67
N ALA A 11 0.93 -37.86 15.78
CA ALA A 11 0.81 -37.15 17.04
C ALA A 11 0.04 -35.84 16.77
N GLY A 12 -1.11 -35.70 17.43
CA GLY A 12 -1.92 -34.49 17.35
C GLY A 12 -1.20 -33.28 17.95
N ASN A 13 -1.54 -32.09 17.46
CA ASN A 13 -1.24 -30.88 18.19
C ASN A 13 -2.44 -29.93 18.16
N GLY A 14 -3.32 -30.11 19.14
CA GLY A 14 -4.13 -29.02 19.64
C GLY A 14 -3.24 -28.16 20.54
N ALA A 15 -2.69 -27.09 19.97
CA ALA A 15 -2.14 -25.98 20.72
C ALA A 15 -2.86 -24.72 20.22
N SER A 16 -3.89 -24.35 20.97
CA SER A 16 -4.63 -23.11 20.85
C SER A 16 -3.66 -21.93 20.95
N ALA A 17 -3.46 -21.20 19.84
CA ALA A 17 -2.77 -19.91 19.81
C ALA A 17 -3.71 -18.77 20.24
N ALA A 18 -4.56 -19.01 21.24
CA ALA A 18 -5.46 -18.01 21.80
C ALA A 18 -4.80 -17.37 23.03
N ASP A 19 -3.76 -16.56 22.81
CA ASP A 19 -3.40 -15.35 23.58
C ASP A 19 -2.09 -14.74 23.05
N ALA A 20 -1.97 -14.56 21.73
CA ALA A 20 -1.05 -13.58 21.20
C ALA A 20 -1.89 -12.31 21.05
N GLY A 21 -1.62 -11.31 21.90
CA GLY A 21 -2.33 -10.03 21.88
C GLY A 21 -2.54 -9.55 20.45
N ILE A 22 -3.73 -9.00 20.17
CA ILE A 22 -4.13 -8.52 18.84
C ILE A 22 -3.10 -7.48 18.38
N ALA A 23 -2.05 -7.93 17.72
CA ALA A 23 -1.32 -7.13 16.78
C ALA A 23 -2.34 -6.72 15.72
N PRO A 24 -2.30 -5.49 15.18
CA PRO A 24 -3.13 -5.16 14.04
C PRO A 24 -2.85 -6.20 12.95
N SER A 25 -3.83 -7.06 12.68
CA SER A 25 -3.76 -7.97 11.55
C SER A 25 -3.62 -7.09 10.32
N ALA A 26 -2.65 -7.41 9.46
CA ALA A 26 -2.46 -6.67 8.21
C ALA A 26 -3.81 -6.56 7.48
N PRO A 27 -4.08 -5.44 6.79
CA PRO A 27 -5.35 -5.26 6.10
C PRO A 27 -5.57 -6.42 5.12
N GLU A 28 -6.57 -7.25 5.39
CA GLU A 28 -6.99 -8.34 4.51
C GLU A 28 -7.85 -7.76 3.39
N LEU A 29 -7.51 -8.10 2.14
CA LEU A 29 -8.12 -7.51 0.96
C LEU A 29 -9.24 -8.40 0.43
N ASP A 30 -10.50 -8.00 0.62
CA ASP A 30 -11.65 -8.71 0.04
C ASP A 30 -12.00 -8.11 -1.34
N LEU A 31 -11.72 -8.86 -2.41
CA LEU A 31 -11.92 -8.43 -3.80
C LEU A 31 -12.90 -9.35 -4.54
N ARG A 32 -13.85 -8.75 -5.27
CA ARG A 32 -14.76 -9.47 -6.17
C ARG A 32 -14.47 -9.14 -7.64
N LEU A 33 -14.19 -10.18 -8.43
CA LEU A 33 -14.12 -10.04 -9.89
C LEU A 33 -15.53 -9.85 -10.45
N VAL A 34 -15.75 -8.77 -11.21
CA VAL A 34 -17.06 -8.43 -11.81
C VAL A 34 -17.14 -8.70 -13.31
N GLY A 35 -16.02 -9.03 -13.97
CA GLY A 35 -15.97 -9.31 -15.40
C GLY A 35 -14.60 -9.79 -15.87
N GLY A 36 -14.59 -10.37 -17.07
CA GLY A 36 -13.40 -11.04 -17.63
C GLY A 36 -13.24 -12.48 -17.13
N SER A 37 -12.21 -13.14 -17.64
CA SER A 37 -11.86 -14.52 -17.28
C SER A 37 -10.33 -14.64 -17.21
N PRO A 38 -9.69 -13.98 -16.23
CA PRO A 38 -8.25 -14.06 -16.04
C PRO A 38 -7.83 -15.50 -15.73
N THR A 39 -6.63 -15.84 -16.12
CA THR A 39 -6.01 -17.08 -15.67
C THR A 39 -5.77 -17.03 -14.16
N PRO A 40 -5.65 -18.20 -13.48
CA PRO A 40 -5.35 -18.24 -12.06
C PRO A 40 -4.07 -17.46 -11.68
N GLU A 41 -3.07 -17.52 -12.56
CA GLU A 41 -1.79 -16.82 -12.38
C GLU A 41 -1.97 -15.30 -12.45
N GLU A 42 -2.71 -14.79 -13.44
CA GLU A 42 -2.98 -13.36 -13.56
C GLU A 42 -3.79 -12.83 -12.36
N LEU A 43 -4.75 -13.62 -11.86
CA LEU A 43 -5.53 -13.26 -10.67
C LEU A 43 -4.63 -13.19 -9.43
N ALA A 44 -3.74 -14.15 -9.25
CA ALA A 44 -2.78 -14.17 -8.15
C ALA A 44 -1.79 -13.00 -8.22
N ALA A 45 -1.28 -12.71 -9.41
CA ALA A 45 -0.38 -11.58 -9.64
C ALA A 45 -1.07 -10.24 -9.34
N ALA A 46 -2.30 -10.04 -9.82
CA ALA A 46 -3.08 -8.83 -9.54
C ALA A 46 -3.35 -8.67 -8.04
N HIS A 47 -3.70 -9.75 -7.34
CA HIS A 47 -3.91 -9.74 -5.90
C HIS A 47 -2.64 -9.32 -5.15
N ALA A 48 -1.49 -9.92 -5.46
CA ALA A 48 -0.22 -9.62 -4.82
C ALA A 48 0.21 -8.15 -5.01
N VAL A 49 -0.01 -7.59 -6.20
CA VAL A 49 0.28 -6.18 -6.49
C VAL A 49 -0.63 -5.25 -5.68
N LEU A 50 -1.93 -5.55 -5.62
CA LEU A 50 -2.89 -4.74 -4.87
C LEU A 50 -2.63 -4.81 -3.35
N GLU A 51 -2.35 -5.99 -2.81
CA GLU A 51 -1.94 -6.15 -1.42
C GLU A 51 -0.69 -5.31 -1.11
N GLN A 52 0.31 -5.35 -2.00
CA GLN A 52 1.53 -4.58 -1.80
C GLN A 52 1.27 -3.08 -1.79
N ALA A 53 0.47 -2.58 -2.73
CA ALA A 53 0.09 -1.16 -2.78
C ALA A 53 -0.67 -0.74 -1.51
N VAL A 54 -1.55 -1.59 -0.98
CA VAL A 54 -2.29 -1.31 0.26
C VAL A 54 -1.36 -1.30 1.47
N ARG A 55 -0.42 -2.26 1.57
CA ARG A 55 0.61 -2.26 2.64
C ARG A 55 1.47 -1.01 2.60
N GLU A 56 1.89 -0.57 1.42
CA GLU A 56 2.66 0.66 1.24
C GLU A 56 1.86 1.89 1.68
N LEU A 57 0.60 2.00 1.28
CA LEU A 57 -0.27 3.10 1.72
C LEU A 57 -0.49 3.07 3.25
N HIS A 58 -0.59 1.88 3.83
CA HIS A 58 -0.70 1.72 5.28
C HIS A 58 0.54 2.24 6.00
N ALA A 59 1.72 1.83 5.53
CA ALA A 59 3.00 2.28 6.09
C ALA A 59 3.20 3.80 5.96
N HIS A 60 2.69 4.43 4.90
CA HIS A 60 2.77 5.89 4.73
C HIS A 60 1.87 6.66 5.70
N HIS A 61 0.69 6.15 6.06
CA HIS A 61 -0.18 6.86 7.01
C HIS A 61 0.31 6.74 8.45
N GLU A 62 1.10 5.71 8.77
CA GLU A 62 1.72 5.57 10.09
C GLU A 62 2.88 6.55 10.30
N GLN A 63 3.39 7.16 9.22
CA GLN A 63 4.33 8.24 9.35
C GLN A 63 3.58 9.52 9.78
N PRO A 64 4.03 10.20 10.85
CA PRO A 64 3.45 11.48 11.20
C PRO A 64 3.57 12.42 10.00
N ASP A 65 2.48 13.13 9.68
CA ASP A 65 2.46 14.13 8.61
C ASP A 65 3.77 14.90 8.62
N ALA A 66 4.58 14.71 7.58
CA ALA A 66 5.89 15.33 7.49
C ALA A 66 5.73 16.82 7.78
N GLU A 67 6.47 17.33 8.78
CA GLU A 67 6.34 18.71 9.25
C GLU A 67 6.21 19.64 8.04
N SER A 68 5.08 20.35 7.94
CA SER A 68 4.75 21.10 6.72
C SER A 68 5.95 21.93 6.28
N SER A 69 6.44 21.60 5.08
CA SER A 69 7.67 22.18 4.56
C SER A 69 7.61 23.70 4.64
N ARG A 70 8.76 24.36 4.83
CA ARG A 70 8.81 25.82 4.86
C ARG A 70 8.17 26.45 3.62
N TRP A 71 8.25 25.78 2.48
CA TRP A 71 7.59 26.16 1.23
C TRP A 71 6.05 26.03 1.31
N GLN A 72 5.53 24.92 1.83
CA GLN A 72 4.09 24.70 2.01
C GLN A 72 3.45 25.69 3.01
N ARG A 73 4.19 26.09 4.06
CA ARG A 73 3.76 27.18 4.98
C ARG A 73 3.84 28.57 4.34
N ALA A 74 4.80 28.78 3.42
CA ALA A 74 4.93 30.03 2.67
C ALA A 74 3.86 30.18 1.58
N GLN A 75 3.18 29.09 1.20
CA GLN A 75 2.11 29.01 0.20
C GLN A 75 0.78 29.64 0.64
N ARG A 76 0.82 30.71 1.45
CA ARG A 76 -0.39 31.43 1.85
C ARG A 76 -1.14 31.91 0.62
N ALA A 77 -2.47 32.01 0.75
CA ALA A 77 -3.36 32.45 -0.32
C ALA A 77 -2.80 33.71 -1.01
N MET A 78 -2.68 33.65 -2.34
CA MET A 78 -2.28 34.80 -3.14
C MET A 78 -3.22 35.95 -2.79
N ARG A 79 -2.69 37.02 -2.19
CA ARG A 79 -3.47 38.20 -1.81
C ARG A 79 -4.12 38.88 -3.03
N THR A 80 -3.54 38.67 -4.21
CA THR A 80 -3.98 39.24 -5.47
C THR A 80 -3.84 38.20 -6.58
N PRO A 81 -4.89 37.94 -7.38
CA PRO A 81 -4.80 37.10 -8.56
C PRO A 81 -3.77 37.65 -9.56
N ILE A 82 -2.89 36.79 -10.06
CA ILE A 82 -1.99 37.14 -11.15
C ILE A 82 -2.80 37.11 -12.45
N VAL A 83 -2.96 38.27 -13.10
CA VAL A 83 -3.64 38.36 -14.39
C VAL A 83 -2.61 38.07 -15.50
N PRO A 84 -2.74 36.99 -16.27
CA PRO A 84 -1.86 36.74 -17.41
C PRO A 84 -2.11 37.77 -18.52
N GLY A 85 -1.05 38.19 -19.21
CA GLY A 85 -1.16 39.09 -20.36
C GLY A 85 0.21 39.58 -20.88
N PRO A 86 0.31 39.99 -22.15
CA PRO A 86 1.53 40.56 -22.72
C PRO A 86 2.04 41.73 -21.86
N GLY A 87 3.31 41.69 -21.46
CA GLY A 87 3.94 42.73 -20.62
C GLY A 87 3.52 42.75 -19.15
N ARG A 88 2.59 41.88 -18.70
CA ARG A 88 2.21 41.80 -17.28
C ARG A 88 3.16 40.93 -16.46
N TRP A 89 3.93 40.07 -17.11
CA TRP A 89 5.04 39.36 -16.49
C TRP A 89 6.28 40.14 -16.86
N GLN A 90 6.87 40.85 -15.90
CA GLN A 90 8.10 41.58 -16.11
C GLN A 90 9.16 40.57 -16.54
N SER A 91 9.52 40.54 -17.83
CA SER A 91 10.60 39.73 -18.34
C SER A 91 11.91 40.40 -17.95
N PHE A 92 12.67 39.78 -17.04
CA PHE A 92 14.06 40.15 -16.81
C PHE A 92 14.88 39.59 -17.99
N GLY A 93 14.97 40.38 -19.06
CA GLY A 93 15.79 40.09 -20.23
C GLY A 93 16.72 41.26 -20.48
N HIS A 94 18.02 41.01 -20.33
CA HIS A 94 19.09 41.82 -20.89
C HIS A 94 19.28 41.48 -22.37
#